data_AF-A0A2R6I1L1-F1
#
_entry.id   AF-A0A2R6I1L1-F1
#
_cell.length_a   1.000
_cell.length_b   1.000
_cell.length_c   1.000
_cell.angle_alpha   90.00
_cell.angle_beta   90.00
_cell.angle_gamma   90.00
#
_symmetry.space_group_name_H-M   'P 1'
#
loop_
_entity.id
_entity.type
_entity.pdbx_description
1 polymer ?
#
loop_
_entity_poly.entity_id
_entity_poly.type
_entity_poly.pdbx_seq_one_letter_code
_entity_poly.pdbx_strand_id
1 'polypeptide(L)'
;MADDNSPFGLAFEAQRSAIQATQEAVHVGVDVQRDVNEAFVESIDPLMEVQDSSAEFARSSVDAVLDAAEAAVPGDSNLGDVRESIDEQLDELADTRVDLAEGVEETLRDGADSVDELLTDLLESVDEQIESLLESSEDLEDQTVETLEELQANVEELRDEIEERGDEFEERVTEQLDGFQERFEDSAEDFQETAEDVSERVDVDA
;
A
#
# COMPACT_ATOMS: atom_id res chain seq x y z
N MET A 1 25.92 -19.81 -12.34
CA MET A 1 26.05 -18.99 -11.12
C MET A 1 27.16 -18.03 -11.45
N ALA A 2 26.76 -16.92 -12.06
CA ALA A 2 27.63 -15.80 -12.33
C ALA A 2 28.38 -15.43 -11.05
N ASP A 3 29.62 -14.98 -11.16
CA ASP A 3 30.35 -14.50 -10.00
C ASP A 3 29.68 -13.20 -9.50
N ASP A 4 28.87 -13.30 -8.44
CA ASP A 4 28.26 -12.19 -7.67
C ASP A 4 29.29 -11.11 -7.22
N ASN A 5 30.57 -11.40 -7.38
CA ASN A 5 31.69 -10.53 -7.04
C ASN A 5 32.15 -9.62 -8.20
N SER A 6 31.50 -9.66 -9.36
CA SER A 6 31.82 -8.77 -10.47
C SER A 6 31.28 -7.34 -10.20
N PRO A 7 31.96 -6.28 -10.70
CA PRO A 7 31.48 -4.90 -10.53
C PRO A 7 30.08 -4.64 -11.10
N PHE A 8 29.66 -5.41 -12.11
CA PHE A 8 28.34 -5.32 -12.73
C PHE A 8 27.27 -6.04 -11.91
N GLY A 9 27.56 -7.25 -11.40
CA GLY A 9 26.65 -7.98 -10.50
C GLY A 9 26.32 -7.17 -9.25
N LEU A 10 27.32 -6.51 -8.64
CA LEU A 10 27.09 -5.62 -7.49
C LEU A 10 26.17 -4.43 -7.80
N ALA A 11 26.14 -3.95 -9.05
CA ALA A 11 25.27 -2.86 -9.45
C ALA A 11 23.82 -3.34 -9.63
N PHE A 12 23.62 -4.50 -10.27
CA PHE A 12 22.30 -5.14 -10.40
C PHE A 12 21.73 -5.55 -9.03
N GLU A 13 22.56 -6.08 -8.13
CA GLU A 13 22.12 -6.41 -6.76
C GLU A 13 21.68 -5.15 -5.97
N ALA A 14 22.41 -4.05 -6.12
CA ALA A 14 22.04 -2.77 -5.51
C ALA A 14 20.73 -2.22 -6.09
N GLN A 15 20.52 -2.33 -7.41
CA GLN A 15 19.28 -1.95 -8.09
C GLN A 15 18.10 -2.80 -7.59
N ARG A 16 18.23 -4.14 -7.58
CA ARG A 16 17.21 -5.07 -7.06
C ARG A 16 16.85 -4.76 -5.60
N SER A 17 17.86 -4.54 -4.76
CA SER A 17 17.66 -4.16 -3.36
C SER A 17 16.90 -2.83 -3.21
N ALA A 18 17.19 -1.84 -4.05
CA ALA A 18 16.50 -0.56 -4.03
C ALA A 18 15.03 -0.67 -4.47
N ILE A 19 14.75 -1.48 -5.49
CA ILE A 19 13.39 -1.77 -5.96
C ILE A 19 12.58 -2.46 -4.86
N GLN A 20 13.12 -3.53 -4.25
CA GLN A 20 12.46 -4.25 -3.16
C GLN A 20 12.22 -3.35 -1.94
N ALA A 21 13.19 -2.51 -1.56
CA ALA A 21 13.03 -1.57 -0.46
C ALA A 21 11.93 -0.54 -0.75
N THR A 22 11.75 -0.14 -2.01
CA THR A 22 10.68 0.76 -2.43
C THR A 22 9.32 0.07 -2.39
N GLN A 23 9.24 -1.17 -2.89
CA GLN A 23 8.04 -2.01 -2.80
C GLN A 23 7.58 -2.16 -1.34
N GLU A 24 8.48 -2.53 -0.44
CA GLU A 24 8.17 -2.70 0.98
C GLU A 24 7.72 -1.38 1.62
N ALA A 25 8.33 -0.25 1.24
CA ALA A 25 7.89 1.06 1.73
C ALA A 25 6.46 1.43 1.28
N VAL A 26 6.05 1.03 0.06
CA VAL A 26 4.68 1.23 -0.44
C VAL A 26 3.70 0.38 0.34
N HIS A 27 3.99 -0.91 0.55
CA HIS A 27 3.18 -1.83 1.37
C HIS A 27 2.98 -1.29 2.79
N VAL A 28 4.07 -0.90 3.45
CA VAL A 28 4.02 -0.31 4.79
C VAL A 28 3.18 0.97 4.82
N GLY A 29 3.26 1.80 3.77
CA GLY A 29 2.44 3.00 3.66
C GLY A 29 0.95 2.71 3.58
N VAL A 30 0.56 1.70 2.81
CA VAL A 30 -0.83 1.24 2.70
C VAL A 30 -1.32 0.65 4.01
N ASP A 31 -0.53 -0.19 4.67
CA ASP A 31 -0.90 -0.77 5.96
C ASP A 31 -1.10 0.31 7.04
N VAL A 32 -0.24 1.34 7.07
CA VAL A 32 -0.44 2.49 7.98
C VAL A 32 -1.74 3.23 7.66
N GLN A 33 -2.09 3.38 6.38
CA GLN A 33 -3.35 4.03 5.99
C GLN A 33 -4.57 3.19 6.39
N ARG A 34 -4.50 1.86 6.27
CA ARG A 34 -5.53 0.92 6.75
C ARG A 34 -5.71 1.01 8.25
N ASP A 35 -4.63 0.94 9.01
CA ASP A 35 -4.65 1.06 10.48
C ASP A 35 -5.31 2.38 10.93
N VAL A 36 -5.01 3.49 10.23
CA VAL A 36 -5.62 4.80 10.52
C VAL A 36 -7.11 4.82 10.20
N ASN A 37 -7.53 4.20 9.10
CA ASN A 37 -8.94 4.13 8.70
C ASN A 37 -9.74 3.26 9.68
N GLU A 38 -9.21 2.09 10.04
CA GLU A 38 -9.80 1.21 11.05
C GLU A 38 -9.90 1.92 12.40
N ALA A 39 -8.83 2.54 12.87
CA ALA A 39 -8.85 3.29 14.13
C ALA A 39 -9.84 4.48 14.11
N PHE A 40 -10.06 5.10 12.95
CA PHE A 40 -11.05 6.16 12.80
C PHE A 40 -12.48 5.61 12.90
N VAL A 41 -12.77 4.49 12.23
CA VAL A 41 -14.05 3.78 12.31
C VAL A 41 -14.32 3.31 13.75
N GLU A 42 -13.35 2.65 14.38
CA GLU A 42 -13.44 2.19 15.77
C GLU A 42 -13.60 3.34 16.78
N SER A 43 -13.18 4.57 16.43
CA SER A 43 -13.35 5.73 17.30
C SER A 43 -14.81 6.20 17.44
N ILE A 44 -15.70 5.74 16.56
CA ILE A 44 -17.13 6.06 16.60
C ILE A 44 -17.86 5.27 17.69
N ASP A 45 -17.50 4.01 17.92
CA ASP A 45 -18.19 3.16 18.91
C ASP A 45 -18.18 3.77 20.33
N PRO A 46 -17.03 4.26 20.86
CA PRO A 46 -17.01 4.95 22.16
C PRO A 46 -17.86 6.22 22.19
N LEU A 47 -18.02 6.93 21.07
CA LEU A 47 -18.85 8.13 21.01
C LEU A 47 -20.34 7.79 21.08
N MET A 48 -20.75 6.66 20.50
CA MET A 48 -22.11 6.14 20.62
C MET A 48 -22.39 5.68 22.07
N GLU A 49 -21.47 4.95 22.69
CA GLU A 49 -21.62 4.48 24.08
C GLU A 49 -21.70 5.64 25.10
N VAL A 50 -20.96 6.74 24.88
CA VAL A 50 -21.07 7.96 25.70
C VAL A 50 -22.42 8.65 25.55
N GLN A 51 -23.03 8.63 24.35
CA GLN A 51 -24.37 9.20 24.16
C GLN A 51 -25.44 8.42 24.91
N ASP A 52 -25.41 7.09 24.88
CA ASP A 52 -26.37 6.26 25.62
C ASP A 52 -26.33 6.55 27.11
N SER A 53 -25.13 6.61 27.68
CA SER A 53 -24.93 6.92 29.09
C SER A 53 -25.40 8.34 29.45
N SER A 54 -25.34 9.29 28.52
CA SER A 54 -25.85 10.65 28.71
C SER A 54 -27.38 10.73 28.73
N ALA A 55 -28.07 9.89 27.93
CA ALA A 55 -29.52 9.79 27.90
C ALA A 55 -30.06 9.16 29.20
N GLU A 56 -29.41 8.10 29.68
CA GLU A 56 -29.71 7.48 30.97
C GLU A 56 -29.51 8.45 32.13
N PHE A 57 -28.44 9.26 32.10
CA PHE A 57 -28.22 10.30 33.10
C PHE A 57 -29.31 11.38 33.09
N ALA A 58 -29.75 11.82 31.90
CA ALA A 58 -30.84 12.77 31.77
C ALA A 58 -32.15 12.21 32.33
N ARG A 59 -32.48 10.94 32.01
CA ARG A 59 -33.65 10.23 32.55
C ARG A 59 -33.60 10.15 34.08
N SER A 60 -32.48 9.70 34.63
CA SER A 60 -32.26 9.64 36.09
C SER A 60 -32.38 11.01 36.77
N SER A 61 -31.93 12.07 36.10
CA SER A 61 -32.03 13.44 36.63
C SER A 61 -33.48 13.94 36.65
N VAL A 62 -34.26 13.64 35.61
CA VAL A 62 -35.69 13.96 35.56
C VAL A 62 -36.45 13.18 36.64
N ASP A 63 -36.19 11.89 36.79
CA ASP A 63 -36.77 11.05 37.83
C ASP A 63 -36.52 11.62 39.23
N ALA A 64 -35.28 12.01 39.54
CA ALA A 64 -34.93 12.58 40.83
C ALA A 64 -35.68 13.89 41.14
N VAL A 65 -35.93 14.72 40.12
CA VAL A 65 -36.71 15.96 40.25
C VAL A 65 -38.18 15.65 40.51
N LEU A 66 -38.75 14.69 39.79
CA LEU A 66 -40.15 14.28 39.95
C LEU A 66 -40.38 13.61 41.31
N ASP A 67 -39.48 12.75 41.76
CA ASP A 67 -39.55 12.10 43.07
C ASP A 67 -39.49 13.13 44.23
N ALA A 68 -38.65 14.16 44.09
CA ALA A 68 -38.58 15.25 45.07
C ALA A 68 -39.88 16.08 45.11
N ALA A 69 -40.52 16.29 43.95
CA ALA A 69 -41.80 16.98 43.85
C ALA A 69 -42.95 16.16 44.47
N GLU A 70 -42.99 14.85 44.22
CA GLU A 70 -43.97 13.93 44.79
C GLU A 70 -43.84 13.85 46.33
N ALA A 71 -42.62 13.83 46.85
CA ALA A 71 -42.36 13.86 48.30
C ALA A 71 -42.83 15.16 48.98
N ALA A 72 -42.80 16.29 48.26
CA ALA A 72 -43.25 17.60 48.76
C ALA A 72 -44.78 17.77 48.71
N VAL A 73 -45.45 17.11 47.76
CA VAL A 73 -46.91 17.18 47.56
C VAL A 73 -47.49 15.76 47.42
N PRO A 74 -47.66 15.03 48.56
CA PRO A 74 -48.15 13.67 48.52
C PRO A 74 -49.64 13.62 48.13
N GLY A 75 -49.94 12.97 47.00
CA GLY A 75 -51.31 12.68 46.53
C GLY A 75 -51.72 13.32 45.20
N ASP A 76 -50.81 13.99 44.48
CA ASP A 76 -51.09 14.57 43.16
C ASP A 76 -51.01 13.50 42.05
N SER A 77 -52.15 13.13 41.47
CA SER A 77 -52.27 12.01 40.51
C SER A 77 -51.70 12.31 39.11
N ASN A 78 -51.44 13.57 38.77
CA ASN A 78 -51.01 13.97 37.42
C ASN A 78 -49.49 13.88 37.21
N LEU A 79 -48.70 13.63 38.25
CA LEU A 79 -47.22 13.52 38.13
C LEU A 79 -46.80 12.25 37.38
N GLY A 80 -47.61 11.19 37.44
CA GLY A 80 -47.39 9.95 36.69
C GLY A 80 -47.54 10.14 35.18
N ASP A 81 -48.60 10.85 34.75
CA ASP A 81 -48.83 11.13 33.32
C ASP A 81 -47.72 12.02 32.72
N VAL A 82 -47.19 12.95 33.52
CA VAL A 82 -46.06 13.79 33.12
C VAL A 82 -44.76 12.97 33.01
N ARG A 83 -44.55 12.03 33.93
CA ARG A 83 -43.41 11.11 33.90
C ARG A 83 -43.43 10.25 32.63
N GLU A 84 -44.56 9.61 32.36
CA GLU A 84 -44.73 8.73 31.20
C GLU A 84 -44.58 9.49 29.88
N SER A 85 -45.11 10.72 29.78
CA SER A 85 -44.95 11.55 28.59
C SER A 85 -43.51 12.06 28.38
N ILE A 86 -42.75 12.32 29.43
CA ILE A 86 -41.33 12.69 29.29
C ILE A 86 -40.50 11.47 28.91
N ASP A 87 -40.77 10.32 29.52
CA ASP A 87 -40.10 9.07 29.20
C ASP A 87 -40.31 8.67 27.73
N GLU A 88 -41.56 8.69 27.22
CA GLU A 88 -41.83 8.43 25.81
C GLU A 88 -41.09 9.38 24.87
N GLN A 89 -41.00 10.67 25.22
CA GLN A 89 -40.27 11.65 24.41
C GLN A 89 -38.76 11.46 24.46
N LEU A 90 -38.21 11.00 25.59
CA LEU A 90 -36.80 10.67 25.73
C LEU A 90 -36.47 9.38 24.97
N ASP A 91 -37.33 8.36 25.05
CA ASP A 91 -37.18 7.10 24.33
C ASP A 91 -37.25 7.32 22.80
N GLU A 92 -38.25 8.07 22.29
CA GLU A 92 -38.36 8.36 20.84
C GLU A 92 -37.17 9.17 20.31
N LEU A 93 -36.64 10.09 21.12
CA LEU A 93 -35.44 10.86 20.79
C LEU A 93 -34.17 9.99 20.82
N ALA A 94 -34.09 9.04 21.75
CA ALA A 94 -32.98 8.11 21.84
C ALA A 94 -32.98 7.15 20.63
N ASP A 95 -34.10 6.51 20.33
CA ASP A 95 -34.26 5.60 19.19
C ASP A 95 -33.88 6.29 17.87
N THR A 96 -34.42 7.49 17.61
CA THR A 96 -34.10 8.26 16.39
C THR A 96 -32.61 8.57 16.26
N ARG A 97 -31.91 8.77 17.38
CA ARG A 97 -30.46 9.06 17.37
C ARG A 97 -29.63 7.80 17.15
N VAL A 98 -30.02 6.68 17.75
CA VAL A 98 -29.39 5.38 17.54
C VAL A 98 -29.46 5.01 16.07
N ASP A 99 -30.64 5.06 15.46
CA ASP A 99 -30.83 4.77 14.04
C ASP A 99 -29.95 5.66 13.13
N LEU A 100 -29.82 6.96 13.46
CA LEU A 100 -28.96 7.88 12.71
C LEU A 100 -27.47 7.59 12.91
N ALA A 101 -27.07 7.20 14.11
CA ALA A 101 -25.68 6.89 14.43
C ALA A 101 -25.24 5.59 13.76
N GLU A 102 -26.06 4.54 13.84
CA GLU A 102 -25.84 3.27 13.14
C GLU A 102 -25.73 3.48 11.62
N GLY A 103 -26.59 4.30 11.01
CA GLY A 103 -26.51 4.60 9.58
C GLY A 103 -25.24 5.37 9.17
N VAL A 104 -24.72 6.24 10.05
CA VAL A 104 -23.44 6.94 9.82
C VAL A 104 -22.27 5.96 9.96
N GLU A 105 -22.30 5.10 10.97
CA GLU A 105 -21.31 4.06 11.23
C GLU A 105 -21.22 3.07 10.06
N GLU A 106 -22.34 2.58 9.55
CA GLU A 106 -22.43 1.73 8.35
C GLU A 106 -21.81 2.43 7.13
N THR A 107 -22.19 3.68 6.88
CA THR A 107 -21.64 4.46 5.76
C THR A 107 -20.12 4.65 5.87
N LEU A 108 -19.61 4.85 7.09
CA LEU A 108 -18.17 5.01 7.33
C LEU A 108 -17.43 3.69 7.15
N ARG A 109 -17.99 2.55 7.60
CA ARG A 109 -17.43 1.22 7.38
C ARG A 109 -17.39 0.86 5.90
N ASP A 110 -18.50 1.02 5.20
CA ASP A 110 -18.56 0.76 3.75
C ASP A 110 -17.54 1.62 2.99
N GLY A 111 -17.36 2.88 3.41
CA GLY A 111 -16.37 3.77 2.85
C GLY A 111 -14.93 3.34 3.14
N ALA A 112 -14.65 2.88 4.36
CA ALA A 112 -13.33 2.37 4.75
C ALA A 112 -12.99 1.07 3.99
N ASP A 113 -13.94 0.14 3.90
CA ASP A 113 -13.80 -1.11 3.16
C ASP A 113 -13.58 -0.85 1.66
N SER A 114 -14.30 0.11 1.08
CA SER A 114 -14.09 0.52 -0.31
C SER A 114 -12.69 1.07 -0.57
N VAL A 115 -12.15 1.85 0.37
CA VAL A 115 -10.77 2.38 0.28
C VAL A 115 -9.76 1.24 0.43
N ASP A 116 -10.00 0.30 1.32
CA ASP A 116 -9.17 -0.89 1.51
C ASP A 116 -9.07 -1.74 0.25
N GLU A 117 -10.21 -2.00 -0.41
CA GLU A 117 -10.27 -2.74 -1.67
C GLU A 117 -9.48 -2.04 -2.78
N LEU A 118 -9.66 -0.72 -2.95
CA LEU A 118 -8.90 0.07 -3.92
C LEU A 118 -7.38 0.07 -3.66
N LEU A 119 -6.97 0.17 -2.39
CA LEU A 119 -5.56 0.13 -2.03
C LEU A 119 -4.96 -1.27 -2.22
N THR A 120 -5.75 -2.32 -2.04
CA THR A 120 -5.35 -3.71 -2.34
C THR A 120 -5.11 -3.90 -3.82
N ASP A 121 -6.07 -3.51 -4.66
CA ASP A 121 -5.96 -3.61 -6.12
C ASP A 121 -4.74 -2.82 -6.64
N LEU A 122 -4.50 -1.63 -6.08
CA LEU A 122 -3.32 -0.81 -6.40
C LEU A 122 -2.02 -1.52 -6.02
N LEU A 123 -1.94 -2.10 -4.81
CA LEU A 123 -0.76 -2.84 -4.37
C LEU A 123 -0.47 -4.04 -5.27
N GLU A 124 -1.49 -4.84 -5.57
CA GLU A 124 -1.35 -6.01 -6.45
C GLU A 124 -0.85 -5.59 -7.84
N SER A 125 -1.41 -4.52 -8.40
CA SER A 125 -0.95 -3.99 -9.69
C SER A 125 0.50 -3.48 -9.65
N VAL A 126 0.90 -2.80 -8.58
CA VAL A 126 2.28 -2.32 -8.41
C VAL A 126 3.25 -3.50 -8.23
N ASP A 127 2.87 -4.51 -7.47
CA ASP A 127 3.69 -5.71 -7.24
C ASP A 127 3.92 -6.48 -8.54
N GLU A 128 2.88 -6.74 -9.32
CA GLU A 128 3.00 -7.41 -10.64
C GLU A 128 3.94 -6.66 -11.58
N GLN A 129 3.87 -5.33 -11.57
CA GLN A 129 4.74 -4.48 -12.39
C GLN A 129 6.19 -4.49 -11.93
N ILE A 130 6.42 -4.48 -10.60
CA ILE A 130 7.76 -4.59 -10.03
C ILE A 130 8.36 -5.96 -10.32
N GLU A 131 7.57 -7.03 -10.23
CA GLU A 131 8.01 -8.38 -10.59
C GLU A 131 8.42 -8.46 -12.07
N SER A 132 7.61 -7.91 -12.98
CA SER A 132 7.96 -7.84 -14.40
C SER A 132 9.26 -7.07 -14.65
N LEU A 133 9.49 -5.96 -13.94
CA LEU A 133 10.73 -5.18 -14.07
C LEU A 133 11.95 -5.95 -13.55
N LEU A 134 11.78 -6.69 -12.46
CA LEU A 134 12.85 -7.51 -11.88
C LEU A 134 13.21 -8.69 -12.80
N GLU A 135 12.23 -9.32 -13.45
CA GLU A 135 12.46 -10.39 -14.44
C GLU A 135 13.23 -9.86 -15.65
N SER A 136 12.78 -8.76 -16.27
CA SER A 136 13.51 -8.13 -17.37
C SER A 136 14.92 -7.70 -16.97
N SER A 137 15.11 -7.19 -15.74
CA SER A 137 16.44 -6.82 -15.25
C SER A 137 17.37 -8.03 -15.05
N GLU A 138 16.83 -9.19 -14.69
CA GLU A 138 17.60 -10.42 -14.52
C GLU A 138 18.03 -10.99 -15.89
N ASP A 139 17.12 -10.97 -16.88
CA ASP A 139 17.47 -11.35 -18.26
C ASP A 139 18.59 -10.48 -18.85
N LEU A 140 18.62 -9.19 -18.50
CA LEU A 140 19.69 -8.27 -18.90
C LEU A 140 21.01 -8.55 -18.19
N GLU A 141 20.94 -8.87 -16.89
CA GLU A 141 22.09 -9.27 -16.11
C GLU A 141 22.73 -10.52 -16.70
N ASP A 142 21.95 -11.57 -16.96
CA ASP A 142 22.43 -12.83 -17.53
C ASP A 142 23.08 -12.63 -18.91
N GLN A 143 22.43 -11.87 -19.82
CA GLN A 143 23.00 -11.55 -21.13
C GLN A 143 24.31 -10.76 -21.04
N THR A 144 24.39 -9.83 -20.08
CA THR A 144 25.60 -9.03 -19.83
C THR A 144 26.73 -9.91 -19.31
N VAL A 145 26.43 -10.80 -18.35
CA VAL A 145 27.41 -11.74 -17.80
C VAL A 145 27.92 -12.70 -18.86
N GLU A 146 27.02 -13.37 -19.59
CA GLU A 146 27.40 -14.33 -20.63
C GLU A 146 28.31 -13.66 -21.67
N THR A 147 27.95 -12.45 -22.11
CA THR A 147 28.77 -11.72 -23.10
C THR A 147 30.13 -11.32 -22.53
N LEU A 148 30.22 -10.92 -21.26
CA LEU A 148 31.50 -10.59 -20.62
C LEU A 148 32.38 -11.84 -20.47
N GLU A 149 31.81 -13.00 -20.15
CA GLU A 149 32.51 -14.27 -20.10
C GLU A 149 33.03 -14.68 -21.50
N GLU A 150 32.22 -14.51 -22.54
CA GLU A 150 32.65 -14.72 -23.94
C GLU A 150 33.78 -13.78 -24.34
N LEU A 151 33.70 -12.50 -24.00
CA LEU A 151 34.76 -11.52 -24.25
C LEU A 151 36.04 -11.90 -23.52
N GLN A 152 35.95 -12.32 -22.26
CA GLN A 152 37.10 -12.78 -21.50
C GLN A 152 37.75 -14.02 -22.14
N ALA A 153 36.95 -15.03 -22.50
CA ALA A 153 37.44 -16.24 -23.15
C ALA A 153 38.12 -15.93 -24.50
N ASN A 154 37.52 -15.05 -25.32
CA ASN A 154 38.10 -14.59 -26.57
C ASN A 154 39.42 -13.86 -26.33
N VAL A 155 39.49 -12.95 -25.35
CA VAL A 155 40.72 -12.22 -25.01
C VAL A 155 41.81 -13.16 -24.52
N GLU A 156 41.48 -14.19 -23.74
CA GLU A 156 42.44 -15.22 -23.29
C GLU A 156 42.98 -16.06 -24.47
N GLU A 157 42.09 -16.55 -25.35
CA GLU A 157 42.47 -17.35 -26.52
C GLU A 157 43.29 -16.54 -27.54
N LEU A 158 42.93 -15.26 -27.75
CA LEU A 158 43.65 -14.33 -28.61
C LEU A 158 45.00 -13.88 -28.01
N ARG A 159 45.13 -13.81 -26.69
CA ARG A 159 46.41 -13.53 -26.03
C ARG A 159 47.43 -14.63 -26.31
N ASP A 160 46.99 -15.88 -26.33
CA ASP A 160 47.83 -17.01 -26.72
C ASP A 160 48.20 -16.95 -28.23
N GLU A 161 47.33 -16.40 -29.08
CA GLU A 161 47.56 -16.22 -30.53
C GLU A 161 48.45 -15.01 -30.89
N ILE A 162 48.42 -13.93 -30.10
CA ILE A 162 49.25 -12.72 -30.29
C ILE A 162 50.73 -12.99 -30.01
N GLU A 163 51.04 -13.96 -29.16
CA GLU A 163 52.41 -14.48 -29.07
C GLU A 163 52.92 -15.04 -30.41
N GLU A 164 52.02 -15.34 -31.38
CA GLU A 164 52.34 -15.79 -32.74
C GLU A 164 52.10 -14.75 -33.88
N ARG A 165 51.14 -13.80 -33.78
CA ARG A 165 50.79 -12.83 -34.87
C ARG A 165 50.37 -11.45 -34.35
N GLY A 166 51.28 -10.47 -34.44
CA GLY A 166 51.24 -9.24 -33.63
C GLY A 166 50.41 -8.02 -34.05
N ASP A 167 49.45 -8.06 -34.99
CA ASP A 167 48.71 -6.83 -35.39
C ASP A 167 47.19 -6.99 -35.60
N GLU A 168 46.62 -8.19 -35.80
CA GLU A 168 45.17 -8.40 -36.04
C GLU A 168 44.29 -8.35 -34.75
N PHE A 169 44.91 -8.06 -33.61
CA PHE A 169 44.30 -8.10 -32.28
C PHE A 169 43.33 -6.96 -31.99
N GLU A 170 43.75 -5.73 -32.26
CA GLU A 170 43.04 -4.53 -31.80
C GLU A 170 41.71 -4.38 -32.54
N GLU A 171 41.65 -4.74 -33.82
CA GLU A 171 40.41 -4.77 -34.62
C GLU A 171 39.41 -5.80 -34.07
N ARG A 172 39.86 -7.03 -33.76
CA ARG A 172 38.94 -8.12 -33.40
C ARG A 172 38.31 -7.94 -32.01
N VAL A 173 39.04 -7.37 -31.06
CA VAL A 173 38.52 -7.00 -29.73
C VAL A 173 37.58 -5.80 -29.83
N THR A 174 37.94 -4.80 -30.64
CA THR A 174 37.08 -3.62 -30.85
C THR A 174 35.75 -4.03 -31.48
N GLU A 175 35.79 -4.90 -32.49
CA GLU A 175 34.58 -5.38 -33.18
C GLU A 175 33.66 -6.21 -32.26
N GLN A 176 34.22 -6.96 -31.31
CA GLN A 176 33.42 -7.63 -30.26
C GLN A 176 32.82 -6.64 -29.25
N LEU A 177 33.57 -5.61 -28.86
CA LEU A 177 33.07 -4.57 -27.95
C LEU A 177 31.98 -3.72 -28.60
N ASP A 178 32.12 -3.38 -29.88
CA ASP A 178 31.10 -2.69 -30.66
C ASP A 178 29.81 -3.54 -30.75
N GLY A 179 29.95 -4.85 -31.01
CA GLY A 179 28.81 -5.76 -31.04
C GLY A 179 28.13 -5.95 -29.67
N PHE A 180 28.88 -5.90 -28.58
CA PHE A 180 28.32 -5.86 -27.22
C PHE A 180 27.56 -4.56 -26.99
N GLN A 181 28.13 -3.42 -27.40
CA GLN A 181 27.50 -2.12 -27.22
C GLN A 181 26.17 -2.02 -27.96
N GLU A 182 26.10 -2.50 -29.22
CA GLU A 182 24.83 -2.56 -29.97
C GLU A 182 23.77 -3.40 -29.25
N ARG A 183 24.11 -4.61 -28.81
CA ARG A 183 23.16 -5.49 -28.10
C ARG A 183 22.71 -4.90 -26.78
N PHE A 184 23.64 -4.28 -26.04
CA PHE A 184 23.33 -3.63 -24.77
C PHE A 184 22.40 -2.44 -24.97
N GLU A 185 22.60 -1.65 -26.03
CA GLU A 185 21.71 -0.54 -26.39
C GLU A 185 20.30 -1.05 -26.73
N ASP A 186 20.17 -2.10 -27.55
CA ASP A 186 18.87 -2.72 -27.87
C ASP A 186 18.15 -3.22 -26.60
N SER A 187 18.87 -3.94 -25.73
CA SER A 187 18.30 -4.50 -24.50
C SER A 187 17.99 -3.43 -23.44
N ALA A 188 18.75 -2.33 -23.41
CA ALA A 188 18.44 -1.18 -22.57
C ALA A 188 17.20 -0.41 -23.08
N GLU A 189 16.98 -0.35 -24.39
CA GLU A 189 15.72 0.17 -24.96
C GLU A 189 14.52 -0.69 -24.55
N ASP A 190 14.64 -2.03 -24.62
CA ASP A 190 13.58 -2.95 -24.18
C ASP A 190 13.27 -2.79 -22.67
N PHE A 191 14.29 -2.59 -21.84
CA PHE A 191 14.11 -2.28 -20.42
C PHE A 191 13.40 -0.95 -20.20
N GLN A 192 13.79 0.06 -20.97
CA GLN A 192 13.18 1.38 -20.87
C GLN A 192 11.72 1.35 -21.32
N GLU A 193 11.37 0.60 -22.36
CA GLU A 193 9.99 0.36 -22.79
C GLU A 193 9.19 -0.30 -21.67
N THR A 194 9.74 -1.34 -21.04
CA THR A 194 9.10 -2.01 -19.88
C THR A 194 8.91 -1.06 -18.70
N ALA A 195 9.91 -0.22 -18.39
CA ALA A 195 9.83 0.78 -17.33
C ALA A 195 8.83 1.91 -17.63
N GLU A 196 8.73 2.33 -18.89
CA GLU A 196 7.74 3.31 -19.35
C GLU A 196 6.32 2.72 -19.32
N ASP A 197 6.14 1.46 -19.71
CA ASP A 197 4.86 0.74 -19.58
C ASP A 197 4.40 0.66 -18.12
N VAL A 198 5.33 0.41 -17.19
CA VAL A 198 5.04 0.44 -15.75
C VAL A 198 4.68 1.85 -15.28
N SER A 199 5.40 2.88 -15.74
CA SER A 199 5.08 4.26 -15.40
C SER A 199 3.73 4.71 -15.95
N GLU A 200 3.41 4.37 -17.19
CA GLU A 200 2.17 4.79 -17.86
C GLU A 200 0.95 4.11 -17.24
N ARG A 201 1.07 2.84 -16.81
CA ARG A 201 0.01 2.14 -16.08
C ARG A 201 -0.23 2.69 -14.69
N VAL A 202 0.81 3.14 -13.99
CA VAL A 202 0.68 3.80 -12.68
C VAL A 202 0.07 5.21 -12.81
N ASP A 203 0.33 5.93 -13.89
CA ASP A 203 -0.24 7.27 -14.16
C ASP A 203 -1.70 7.25 -14.65
N VAL A 204 -2.25 6.10 -15.08
CA VAL A 204 -3.62 6.01 -15.61
C VAL A 204 -4.71 6.05 -14.54
N ASP A 205 -4.37 5.86 -13.25
CA ASP A 205 -5.35 5.80 -12.13
C ASP A 205 -5.17 6.90 -11.04
N ALA A 206 -4.47 8.01 -11.33
CA ALA A 206 -4.37 9.19 -10.45
C ALA A 206 -5.25 10.39 -10.89
#